data_AF-A0A1L8SVL1-F1
#
_entry.id   AF-A0A1L8SVL1-F1
#
_cell.length_a   1.000
_cell.length_b   1.000
_cell.length_c   1.000
_cell.angle_alpha   90.00
_cell.angle_beta   90.00
_cell.angle_gamma   90.00
#
_symmetry.space_group_name_H-M   'P 1'
#
loop_
_entity.id
_entity.type
_entity.pdbx_description
1 polymer ?
#
loop_
_entity_poly.entity_id
_entity_poly.type
_entity_poly.pdbx_seq_one_letter_code
_entity_poly.pdbx_strand_id
1 'polypeptide(L)'
;MKTKQIIDKFKPIIKKGLNQFVSERVNDKLSAALKSSVSTEEPEVQSESDTTEKADAQIITTPEELEAYTICKVVLKDTIPLDRLFYRDNRSYFNILLDDNIRKWILRVRFNSTGMKIELNDEDHTVYELENSIAIYNYSDEIVKIVERFL
;
A
#
# COMPACT_ATOMS: atom_id res chain seq x y z
N MET A 1 -31.05 34.48 13.41
CA MET A 1 -30.22 33.34 13.85
C MET A 1 -30.86 31.95 13.68
N LYS A 2 -31.92 31.76 12.87
CA LYS A 2 -32.59 30.44 12.75
C LYS A 2 -31.93 29.47 11.76
N THR A 3 -31.21 29.96 10.75
CA THR A 3 -30.65 29.10 9.67
C THR A 3 -29.38 28.34 10.06
N LYS A 4 -28.52 28.92 10.89
CA LYS A 4 -27.22 28.32 11.27
C LYS A 4 -27.40 27.07 12.15
N GLN A 5 -28.31 27.12 13.12
CA GLN A 5 -28.65 25.96 13.97
C GLN A 5 -29.27 24.79 13.18
N ILE A 6 -29.96 25.08 12.08
CA ILE A 6 -30.52 24.06 11.20
C ILE A 6 -29.36 23.40 10.43
N ILE A 7 -28.48 24.19 9.81
CA ILE A 7 -27.31 23.68 9.08
C ILE A 7 -26.44 22.77 9.97
N ASP A 8 -26.20 23.16 11.22
CA ASP A 8 -25.38 22.36 12.15
C ASP A 8 -26.02 21.02 12.51
N LYS A 9 -27.36 20.92 12.52
CA LYS A 9 -28.09 19.66 12.76
C LYS A 9 -28.13 18.74 11.53
N PHE A 10 -28.19 19.30 10.32
CA PHE A 10 -28.25 18.52 9.08
C PHE A 10 -26.88 18.09 8.55
N LYS A 11 -25.80 18.80 8.91
CA LYS A 11 -24.42 18.47 8.53
C LYS A 11 -23.98 17.03 8.88
N PRO A 12 -24.22 16.50 10.09
CA PRO A 12 -23.85 15.11 10.40
C PRO A 12 -24.71 14.10 9.65
N ILE A 13 -25.99 14.42 9.39
CA ILE A 13 -26.91 13.56 8.64
C ILE A 13 -26.47 13.45 7.18
N ILE A 14 -26.11 14.57 6.56
CA ILE A 14 -25.59 14.62 5.19
C ILE A 14 -24.25 13.89 5.09
N LYS A 15 -23.34 14.07 6.07
CA LYS A 15 -22.06 13.36 6.10
C LYS A 15 -22.26 11.84 6.20
N LYS A 16 -23.21 11.39 7.04
CA LYS A 16 -23.55 9.97 7.17
C LYS A 16 -24.18 9.43 5.88
N GLY A 17 -25.08 10.17 5.26
CA GLY A 17 -25.71 9.80 3.99
C GLY A 17 -24.70 9.70 2.83
N LEU A 18 -23.71 10.60 2.77
CA LEU A 18 -22.66 10.53 1.75
C LEU A 18 -21.77 9.31 1.95
N ASN A 19 -21.36 9.02 3.20
CA ASN A 19 -20.57 7.83 3.51
C ASN A 19 -21.34 6.55 3.20
N GLN A 20 -22.63 6.49 3.55
CA GLN A 20 -23.50 5.36 3.23
C GLN A 20 -23.67 5.20 1.72
N PHE A 21 -23.88 6.29 0.97
CA PHE A 21 -23.98 6.27 -0.49
C PHE A 21 -22.70 5.79 -1.18
N VAL A 22 -21.52 6.20 -0.68
CA VAL A 22 -20.23 5.71 -1.20
C VAL A 22 -20.07 4.22 -0.91
N SER A 23 -20.39 3.78 0.31
CA SER A 23 -20.35 2.35 0.67
C SER A 23 -21.32 1.51 -0.17
N GLU A 24 -22.54 1.99 -0.38
CA GLU A 24 -23.54 1.34 -1.23
C GLU A 24 -23.07 1.28 -2.69
N ARG A 25 -22.48 2.35 -3.24
CA ARG A 25 -22.01 2.38 -4.64
C ARG A 25 -20.77 1.51 -4.89
N VAL A 26 -19.91 1.35 -3.89
CA VAL A 26 -18.79 0.38 -3.93
C VAL A 26 -19.35 -1.05 -3.85
N ASN A 27 -20.31 -1.29 -2.97
CA ASN A 27 -20.94 -2.60 -2.82
C ASN A 27 -21.77 -3.00 -4.05
N ASP A 28 -22.45 -2.05 -4.69
CA ASP A 28 -23.21 -2.24 -5.92
C ASP A 28 -22.29 -2.51 -7.12
N LYS A 29 -21.13 -1.84 -7.20
CA LYS A 29 -20.12 -2.15 -8.23
C LYS A 29 -19.52 -3.53 -8.03
N LEU A 30 -19.25 -3.94 -6.79
CA LEU A 30 -18.78 -5.29 -6.48
C LEU A 30 -19.85 -6.33 -6.82
N SER A 31 -21.11 -6.07 -6.45
CA SER A 31 -22.26 -6.92 -6.74
C SER A 31 -22.59 -7.01 -8.24
N ALA A 32 -22.40 -5.92 -8.99
CA ALA A 32 -22.60 -5.88 -10.43
C ALA A 32 -21.46 -6.60 -11.17
N ALA A 33 -20.22 -6.48 -10.70
CA ALA A 33 -19.08 -7.22 -11.24
C ALA A 33 -19.25 -8.73 -11.02
N LEU A 34 -19.68 -9.14 -9.82
CA LEU A 34 -19.99 -10.54 -9.48
C LEU A 34 -21.16 -11.11 -10.31
N LYS A 35 -22.17 -10.30 -10.63
CA LYS A 35 -23.31 -10.73 -11.48
C LYS A 35 -22.96 -10.76 -12.98
N SER A 36 -21.90 -10.08 -13.41
CA SER A 36 -21.47 -10.10 -14.82
C SER A 36 -20.62 -11.32 -15.19
N SER A 37 -20.17 -12.11 -14.22
CA SER A 37 -19.35 -13.31 -14.43
C SER A 37 -20.11 -14.63 -14.30
N VAL A 38 -21.45 -14.63 -14.20
CA VAL A 38 -22.24 -15.86 -14.12
C VAL A 38 -23.33 -15.84 -15.19
N SER A 39 -22.93 -16.22 -16.40
CA SER A 39 -23.84 -16.77 -17.39
C SER A 39 -23.15 -17.96 -18.05
N THR A 40 -23.20 -19.12 -17.39
CA THR A 40 -23.71 -20.38 -17.98
C THR A 40 -23.75 -21.49 -16.92
N GLU A 41 -24.94 -22.10 -16.82
CA GLU A 41 -25.24 -23.47 -16.37
C GLU A 41 -25.27 -23.78 -14.85
N GLU A 42 -26.49 -23.72 -14.30
CA GLU A 42 -27.03 -24.62 -13.26
C GLU A 42 -27.34 -26.02 -13.84
N PRO A 43 -27.62 -27.08 -13.04
CA PRO A 43 -27.97 -27.13 -11.60
C PRO A 43 -27.07 -28.12 -10.80
N GLU A 44 -27.09 -28.37 -9.48
CA GLU A 44 -28.14 -28.50 -8.45
C GLU A 44 -27.44 -28.58 -7.04
N VAL A 45 -28.05 -27.93 -6.03
CA VAL A 45 -28.10 -28.23 -4.57
C VAL A 45 -26.81 -28.56 -3.75
N GLN A 46 -26.39 -27.63 -2.88
CA GLN A 46 -26.54 -27.77 -1.41
C GLN A 46 -26.12 -26.48 -0.67
N SER A 47 -27.07 -25.89 0.04
CA SER A 47 -26.84 -24.93 1.11
C SER A 47 -26.06 -25.59 2.26
N GLU A 48 -25.04 -24.92 2.79
CA GLU A 48 -25.06 -24.40 4.16
C GLU A 48 -23.67 -23.88 4.60
N SER A 49 -23.72 -22.67 5.16
CA SER A 49 -23.03 -22.25 6.39
C SER A 49 -21.52 -21.95 6.35
N ASP A 50 -21.25 -20.68 6.70
CA ASP A 50 -20.13 -20.20 7.50
C ASP A 50 -18.93 -21.17 7.65
N THR A 51 -17.83 -20.87 6.96
CA THR A 51 -16.53 -21.08 7.57
C THR A 51 -15.59 -19.95 7.18
N THR A 52 -15.24 -19.20 8.22
CA THR A 52 -14.10 -18.32 8.38
C THR A 52 -12.80 -19.00 7.91
N GLU A 53 -12.53 -19.02 6.61
CA GLU A 53 -11.21 -19.39 6.10
C GLU A 53 -10.40 -18.12 5.90
N LYS A 54 -9.42 -17.95 6.79
CA LYS A 54 -8.35 -16.96 6.73
C LYS A 54 -7.80 -16.95 5.31
N ALA A 55 -8.09 -15.89 4.57
CA ALA A 55 -7.45 -15.63 3.29
C ALA A 55 -5.94 -15.72 3.47
N ASP A 56 -5.33 -16.71 2.82
CA ASP A 56 -3.89 -16.78 2.64
C ASP A 56 -3.44 -15.41 2.13
N ALA A 57 -2.61 -14.73 2.93
CA ALA A 57 -2.01 -13.47 2.56
C ALA A 57 -1.00 -13.74 1.43
N GLN A 58 -1.52 -13.89 0.21
CA GLN A 58 -0.72 -14.02 -0.99
C GLN A 58 0.11 -12.74 -1.10
N ILE A 59 1.43 -12.90 -1.09
CA ILE A 59 2.38 -11.82 -1.28
C ILE A 59 2.21 -11.36 -2.72
N ILE A 60 1.48 -10.26 -2.91
CA ILE A 60 1.18 -9.68 -4.23
C ILE A 60 1.84 -8.32 -4.26
N THR A 61 2.87 -8.20 -5.09
CA THR A 61 3.58 -6.94 -5.26
C THR A 61 2.66 -5.92 -5.92
N THR A 62 2.49 -4.78 -5.27
CA THR A 62 1.58 -3.73 -5.73
C THR A 62 2.28 -2.75 -6.69
N PRO A 63 1.54 -2.02 -7.54
CA PRO A 63 2.12 -0.96 -8.36
C PRO A 63 2.88 0.08 -7.54
N GLU A 64 2.38 0.45 -6.37
CA GLU A 64 2.98 1.44 -5.49
C GLU A 64 4.35 0.98 -4.94
N GLU A 65 4.51 -0.33 -4.70
CA GLU A 65 5.79 -0.93 -4.31
C GLU A 65 6.82 -0.86 -5.44
N LEU A 66 6.39 -1.15 -6.68
CA LEU A 66 7.25 -1.03 -7.86
C LEU A 66 7.61 0.43 -8.17
N GLU A 67 6.71 1.37 -7.91
CA GLU A 67 7.01 2.81 -7.98
C GLU A 67 8.08 3.20 -6.96
N ALA A 68 7.93 2.78 -5.71
CA ALA A 68 8.92 3.03 -4.66
C ALA A 68 10.30 2.46 -5.05
N TYR A 69 10.32 1.24 -5.60
CA TYR A 69 11.53 0.63 -6.14
C TYR A 69 12.16 1.44 -7.28
N THR A 70 11.33 1.94 -8.19
CA THR A 70 11.77 2.75 -9.32
C THR A 70 12.38 4.07 -8.85
N ILE A 71 11.77 4.71 -7.85
CA ILE A 71 12.32 5.93 -7.26
C ILE A 71 13.67 5.65 -6.59
N CYS A 72 13.80 4.54 -5.86
CA CYS A 72 15.09 4.13 -5.30
C CYS A 72 16.16 3.92 -6.37
N LYS A 73 15.82 3.34 -7.53
CA LYS A 73 16.74 3.27 -8.67
C LYS A 73 17.18 4.64 -9.14
N VAL A 74 16.25 5.58 -9.27
CA VAL A 74 16.57 6.95 -9.70
C VAL A 74 17.50 7.65 -8.72
N VAL A 75 17.27 7.47 -7.41
CA VAL A 75 18.12 8.02 -6.34
C VAL A 75 19.53 7.42 -6.41
N LEU A 76 19.65 6.12 -6.65
CA LEU A 76 20.92 5.39 -6.56
C LEU A 76 21.68 5.25 -7.88
N LYS A 77 21.15 5.77 -8.99
CA LYS A 77 21.70 5.61 -10.34
C LYS A 77 23.16 6.07 -10.49
N ASP A 78 23.56 7.09 -9.72
CA ASP A 78 24.89 7.70 -9.77
C ASP A 78 25.82 7.13 -8.68
N THR A 79 25.30 6.32 -7.76
CA THR A 79 26.03 5.75 -6.62
C THR A 79 26.45 4.31 -6.88
N ILE A 80 25.56 3.49 -7.46
CA ILE A 80 25.81 2.07 -7.73
C ILE A 80 25.29 1.65 -9.10
N PRO A 81 25.89 0.61 -9.70
CA PRO A 81 25.25 -0.14 -10.78
C PRO A 81 23.86 -0.64 -10.38
N LEU A 82 22.83 -0.35 -11.18
CA LEU A 82 21.43 -0.65 -10.86
C LEU A 82 21.09 -2.15 -10.86
N ASP A 83 21.94 -2.98 -11.46
CA ASP A 83 21.87 -4.45 -11.43
C ASP A 83 22.20 -5.02 -10.03
N ARG A 84 22.83 -4.23 -9.16
CA ARG A 84 23.08 -4.59 -7.77
C ARG A 84 21.92 -4.26 -6.84
N LEU A 85 20.91 -3.52 -7.32
CA LEU A 85 19.73 -3.19 -6.54
C LEU A 85 18.66 -4.28 -6.75
N PHE A 86 18.14 -4.82 -5.65
CA PHE A 86 17.12 -5.86 -5.65
C PHE A 86 15.97 -5.47 -4.74
N TYR A 87 14.82 -6.08 -4.95
CA TYR A 87 13.69 -6.01 -4.02
C TYR A 87 13.20 -7.40 -3.63
N ARG A 88 12.62 -7.51 -2.44
CA ARG A 88 11.93 -8.70 -1.96
C ARG A 88 10.64 -8.28 -1.29
N ASP A 89 9.55 -8.82 -1.80
CA ASP A 89 8.23 -8.60 -1.23
C ASP A 89 8.03 -9.58 -0.06
N ASN A 90 7.68 -9.02 1.11
CA ASN A 90 7.37 -9.78 2.31
C ASN A 90 5.97 -9.37 2.79
N ARG A 91 5.32 -10.28 3.52
CA ARG A 91 3.95 -10.07 4.05
C ARG A 91 3.71 -8.74 4.78
N SER A 92 4.75 -8.14 5.37
CA SER A 92 4.62 -6.95 6.22
C SER A 92 5.35 -5.72 5.70
N TYR A 93 6.16 -5.86 4.65
CA TYR A 93 6.93 -4.77 4.06
C TYR A 93 7.55 -5.20 2.73
N PHE A 94 7.76 -4.23 1.87
CA PHE A 94 8.52 -4.37 0.64
C PHE A 94 9.97 -3.97 0.90
N ASN A 95 10.90 -4.91 0.75
CA ASN A 95 12.30 -4.73 1.11
C ASN A 95 13.14 -4.35 -0.10
N ILE A 96 13.90 -3.26 -0.04
CA ILE A 96 14.85 -2.86 -1.08
C ILE A 96 16.25 -3.06 -0.52
N LEU A 97 17.11 -3.78 -1.25
CA LEU A 97 18.37 -4.29 -0.75
C LEU A 97 19.47 -4.33 -1.82
N LEU A 98 20.71 -4.30 -1.35
CA LEU A 98 21.91 -4.33 -2.19
C LEU A 98 22.45 -5.76 -2.30
N ASP A 99 22.94 -6.14 -3.49
CA ASP A 99 23.63 -7.40 -3.78
C ASP A 99 22.82 -8.66 -3.44
N ASP A 100 21.49 -8.59 -3.53
CA ASP A 100 20.55 -9.64 -3.09
C ASP A 100 20.81 -10.17 -1.65
N ASN A 101 21.37 -9.33 -0.77
CA ASN A 101 21.75 -9.71 0.58
C ASN A 101 20.84 -9.08 1.64
N ILE A 102 20.16 -9.91 2.43
CA ILE A 102 19.25 -9.47 3.50
C ILE A 102 19.91 -8.61 4.60
N ARG A 103 21.24 -8.71 4.77
CA ARG A 103 22.00 -7.88 5.73
C ARG A 103 22.35 -6.51 5.16
N LYS A 104 22.32 -6.35 3.83
CA LYS A 104 22.55 -5.09 3.11
C LYS A 104 21.23 -4.50 2.61
N TRP A 105 20.19 -4.55 3.43
CA TRP A 105 18.94 -3.87 3.11
C TRP A 105 19.14 -2.35 3.21
N ILE A 106 18.48 -1.60 2.34
CA ILE A 106 18.66 -0.15 2.22
C ILE A 106 17.49 0.54 2.91
N LEU A 107 16.28 0.20 2.46
CA LEU A 107 15.05 0.67 3.05
C LEU A 107 13.93 -0.36 2.92
N ARG A 108 12.94 -0.25 3.82
CA ARG A 108 11.72 -1.05 3.79
C ARG A 108 10.53 -0.13 3.65
N VAL A 109 9.67 -0.44 2.68
CA VAL A 109 8.41 0.27 2.47
C VAL A 109 7.30 -0.50 3.18
N ARG A 110 6.48 0.20 3.95
CA ARG A 110 5.32 -0.35 4.64
C ARG A 110 4.08 0.43 4.23
N PHE A 111 3.13 -0.25 3.62
CA PHE A 111 1.80 0.30 3.38
C PHE A 111 0.90 -0.09 4.55
N ASN A 112 0.27 0.90 5.16
CA ASN A 112 -0.76 0.69 6.17
C ASN A 112 -2.05 1.42 5.74
N SER A 113 -3.15 1.12 6.42
CA SER A 113 -4.45 1.76 6.15
C SER A 113 -4.44 3.28 6.32
N THR A 114 -3.44 3.81 7.02
CA THR A 114 -3.30 5.23 7.37
C THR A 114 -2.30 5.97 6.47
N GLY A 115 -1.55 5.26 5.61
CA GLY A 115 -0.53 5.85 4.74
C GLY A 115 0.67 4.94 4.47
N MET A 116 1.66 5.52 3.79
CA MET A 116 2.92 4.86 3.46
C MET A 116 3.99 5.23 4.47
N LYS A 117 4.88 4.30 4.81
CA LYS A 117 6.06 4.58 5.65
C LYS A 117 7.29 3.95 5.02
N ILE A 118 8.43 4.59 5.21
CA ILE A 118 9.73 3.98 4.93
C ILE A 118 10.52 3.86 6.22
N GLU A 119 11.23 2.76 6.36
CA GLU A 119 12.19 2.49 7.42
C GLU A 119 13.56 2.39 6.76
N LEU A 120 14.53 3.13 7.26
CA LEU A 120 15.90 3.15 6.77
C LEU A 120 16.78 2.18 7.57
N ASN A 121 17.79 1.59 6.93
CA ASN A 121 18.77 0.74 7.62
C ASN A 121 19.89 1.56 8.28
N ASP A 122 19.60 2.71 8.86
CA ASP A 122 20.56 3.50 9.64
C ASP A 122 20.72 2.93 11.07
N GLU A 123 21.55 3.58 11.90
CA GLU A 123 21.81 3.11 13.28
C GLU A 123 20.55 3.16 14.17
N ASP A 124 19.68 4.14 13.90
CA ASP A 124 18.47 4.40 14.69
C ASP A 124 17.21 3.72 14.11
N HIS A 125 17.32 3.05 12.96
CA HIS A 125 16.18 2.54 12.18
C HIS A 125 15.11 3.61 11.95
N THR A 126 15.52 4.77 11.44
CA THR A 126 14.67 5.95 11.25
C THR A 126 13.48 5.61 10.37
N VAL A 127 12.29 6.04 10.81
CA VAL A 127 11.02 5.82 10.11
C VAL A 127 10.44 7.16 9.67
N TYR A 128 10.13 7.28 8.38
CA TYR A 128 9.43 8.43 7.80
C TYR A 128 8.02 8.04 7.36
N GLU A 129 7.05 8.89 7.70
CA GLU A 129 5.70 8.80 7.14
C GLU A 129 5.65 9.57 5.83
N LEU A 130 5.06 8.95 4.81
CA LEU A 130 4.98 9.46 3.46
C LEU A 130 3.52 9.54 2.99
N GLU A 131 3.22 10.59 2.25
CA GLU A 131 1.92 10.73 1.59
C GLU A 131 1.79 9.83 0.36
N ASN A 132 2.89 9.58 -0.35
CA ASN A 132 2.95 8.78 -1.58
C ASN A 132 4.36 8.23 -1.86
N SER A 133 4.48 7.37 -2.87
CA SER A 133 5.73 6.75 -3.31
C SER A 133 6.81 7.78 -3.68
N ILE A 134 6.43 8.83 -4.43
CA ILE A 134 7.32 9.90 -4.92
C ILE A 134 8.06 10.61 -3.79
N ALA A 135 7.43 10.74 -2.62
CA ALA A 135 8.04 11.40 -1.45
C ALA A 135 9.33 10.73 -0.96
N ILE A 136 9.63 9.48 -1.34
CA ILE A 136 10.92 8.83 -1.09
C ILE A 136 12.10 9.68 -1.61
N TYR A 137 11.90 10.39 -2.73
CA TYR A 137 12.95 11.23 -3.33
C TYR A 137 13.46 12.33 -2.39
N ASN A 138 12.64 12.77 -1.44
CA ASN A 138 13.04 13.80 -0.47
C ASN A 138 14.10 13.31 0.54
N TYR A 139 14.32 11.98 0.62
CA TYR A 139 15.27 11.33 1.53
C TYR A 139 16.46 10.73 0.75
N SER A 140 16.76 11.29 -0.43
CA SER A 140 17.80 10.77 -1.32
C SER A 140 19.17 10.72 -0.65
N ASP A 141 19.54 11.75 0.10
CA ASP A 141 20.85 11.86 0.74
C ASP A 141 21.03 10.78 1.83
N GLU A 142 20.00 10.52 2.61
CA GLU A 142 19.98 9.47 3.63
C GLU A 142 20.06 8.08 3.00
N ILE A 143 19.32 7.84 1.92
CA ILE A 143 19.35 6.58 1.17
C ILE A 143 20.74 6.31 0.59
N VAL A 144 21.38 7.32 0.01
CA VAL A 144 22.75 7.21 -0.54
C VAL A 144 23.74 6.87 0.57
N LYS A 145 23.68 7.58 1.72
CA LYS A 145 24.55 7.29 2.88
C LYS A 145 24.43 5.84 3.37
N ILE A 146 23.23 5.27 3.33
CA ILE A 146 23.03 3.86 3.72
C ILE A 146 23.79 2.93 2.80
N VAL A 147 23.69 3.16 1.49
CA VAL A 147 24.37 2.35 0.47
C VAL A 147 25.89 2.49 0.58
N GLU A 148 26.40 3.71 0.79
CA GLU A 148 27.83 3.99 0.94
C GLU A 148 28.49 3.20 2.08
N ARG A 149 27.76 2.87 3.15
CA ARG A 149 28.28 2.01 4.24
C ARG A 149 28.47 0.54 3.85
N PHE A 150 27.90 0.10 2.72
CA PHE A 150 28.00 -1.27 2.22
C PHE A 150 28.92 -1.44 1.01
N LEU A 151 29.47 -0.33 0.50
CA LEU A 151 30.48 -0.28 -0.54
C LEU A 151 31.88 -0.46 0.07
#